data_AF-X1E5G3-F1
#
_entry.id   AF-X1E5G3-F1
#
_cell.length_a   1.000
_cell.length_b   1.000
_cell.length_c   1.000
_cell.angle_alpha   90.00
_cell.angle_beta   90.00
_cell.angle_gamma   90.00
#
_symmetry.space_group_name_H-M   'P 1'
#
loop_
_entity.id
_entity.type
_entity.pdbx_description
1 polymer ?
#
loop_
_entity_poly.entity_id
_entity_poly.type
_entity_poly.pdbx_seq_one_letter_code
_entity_poly.pdbx_strand_id
1 'polypeptide(L)'
;MDMLTAFYNLRAGVYGPLARGSQFLIPTYSGKGFSNIAVKVLTVVQQEKQDFFPSHGLLLSVTLDPEVFDTDSGNLCFWFDDAGIPVRGIVED
;
A
#
# COMPACT_ATOMS: atom_id res chain seq x y z
N MET A 1 -12.69 10.11 2.05
CA MET A 1 -11.59 9.95 1.07
C MET A 1 -11.74 8.57 0.47
N ASP A 2 -11.60 8.41 -0.84
CA ASP A 2 -11.58 7.11 -1.52
C ASP A 2 -10.13 6.60 -1.71
N MET A 3 -9.98 5.34 -2.13
CA MET A 3 -8.68 4.68 -2.25
C MET A 3 -7.75 5.32 -3.30
N LEU A 4 -8.27 5.82 -4.42
CA LEU A 4 -7.44 6.49 -5.43
C LEU A 4 -6.90 7.81 -4.87
N THR A 5 -7.74 8.58 -4.18
CA THR A 5 -7.30 9.79 -3.49
C THR A 5 -6.22 9.47 -2.44
N ALA A 6 -6.39 8.40 -1.65
CA ALA A 6 -5.38 7.96 -0.69
C ALA A 6 -4.04 7.61 -1.38
N PHE A 7 -4.09 6.88 -2.49
CA PHE A 7 -2.92 6.49 -3.27
C PHE A 7 -2.17 7.70 -3.85
N TYR A 8 -2.87 8.64 -4.48
CA TYR A 8 -2.21 9.83 -5.05
C TYR A 8 -1.61 10.73 -3.98
N ASN A 9 -2.32 10.92 -2.86
CA ASN A 9 -1.79 11.69 -1.72
C ASN A 9 -0.58 11.03 -1.08
N LEU A 10 -0.60 9.70 -0.96
CA LEU A 10 0.53 8.92 -0.50
C LEU A 10 1.74 9.17 -1.42
N ARG A 11 1.59 8.96 -2.75
CA ARG A 11 2.67 9.18 -3.71
C ARG A 11 3.19 10.62 -3.74
N ALA A 12 2.31 11.60 -3.51
CA ALA A 12 2.67 13.00 -3.41
C ALA A 12 3.39 13.35 -2.08
N GLY A 13 3.52 12.41 -1.15
CA GLY A 13 4.21 12.61 0.13
C GLY A 13 3.38 13.36 1.18
N VAL A 14 2.05 13.48 1.00
CA VAL A 14 1.15 14.23 1.91
C VAL A 14 1.21 13.70 3.34
N TYR A 15 1.39 12.38 3.50
CA TYR A 15 1.47 11.73 4.81
C TYR A 15 2.90 11.59 5.33
N GLY A 16 3.89 12.11 4.60
CA GLY A 16 5.31 11.92 4.85
C GLY A 16 6.01 11.18 3.70
N PRO A 17 7.35 11.05 3.78
CA PRO A 17 8.14 10.45 2.71
C PRO A 17 7.91 8.94 2.60
N LEU A 18 7.73 8.44 1.37
CA LEU A 18 7.78 7.00 1.08
C LEU A 18 9.22 6.50 1.19
N ALA A 19 9.64 6.23 2.41
CA ALA A 19 10.91 5.62 2.72
C ALA A 19 10.70 4.19 3.22
N ARG A 20 11.67 3.32 2.98
CA ARG A 20 11.63 1.93 3.47
C ARG A 20 11.45 1.92 5.00
N GLY A 21 10.53 1.09 5.47
CA GLY A 21 10.18 0.98 6.88
C GLY A 21 9.11 1.97 7.37
N SER A 22 8.74 2.97 6.57
CA SER A 22 7.65 3.90 6.92
C SER A 22 6.31 3.18 7.04
N GLN A 23 5.48 3.67 7.96
CA GLN A 23 4.13 3.20 8.18
C GLN A 23 3.17 4.38 8.21
N PHE A 24 2.03 4.23 7.57
CA PHE A 24 0.99 5.26 7.49
C PHE A 24 -0.36 4.64 7.84
N LEU A 25 -1.16 5.40 8.59
CA LEU A 25 -2.57 5.13 8.80
C LEU A 25 -3.34 6.27 8.13
N ILE A 26 -3.99 5.97 7.01
CA ILE A 26 -4.72 6.95 6.23
C ILE A 26 -6.20 6.81 6.56
N PRO A 27 -6.83 7.83 7.18
CA PRO A 27 -8.26 7.79 7.46
C PRO A 27 -9.06 7.73 6.17
N THR A 28 -9.98 6.79 6.09
CA THR A 28 -10.89 6.60 4.96
C THR A 28 -12.33 6.47 5.47
N TYR A 29 -13.27 6.49 4.53
CA TYR A 29 -14.69 6.30 4.83
C TYR A 29 -15.22 5.20 3.93
N SER A 30 -15.71 4.11 4.53
CA SER A 30 -16.39 3.01 3.85
C SER A 30 -17.90 3.11 4.07
N GLY A 31 -18.68 2.23 3.42
CA GLY A 31 -20.13 2.17 3.63
C GLY A 31 -20.57 1.95 5.08
N LYS A 32 -19.68 1.43 5.94
CA LYS A 32 -19.93 1.18 7.38
C LYS A 32 -19.41 2.28 8.32
N GLY A 33 -18.83 3.36 7.79
CA GLY A 33 -18.35 4.49 8.57
C GLY A 33 -16.85 4.74 8.42
N PHE A 34 -16.23 5.31 9.47
CA PHE A 34 -14.80 5.61 9.46
C PHE A 34 -13.97 4.33 9.59
N SER A 35 -13.02 4.16 8.67
CA SER A 35 -11.99 3.11 8.74
C SER A 35 -10.62 3.70 8.38
N ASN A 36 -9.58 2.87 8.39
CA ASN A 36 -8.23 3.29 8.02
C ASN A 36 -7.66 2.37 6.96
N ILE A 37 -6.89 2.95 6.04
CA ILE A 37 -5.98 2.21 5.16
C ILE A 37 -4.62 2.18 5.86
N ALA A 38 -4.16 0.99 6.23
CA ALA A 38 -2.84 0.80 6.78
C ALA A 38 -1.85 0.56 5.63
N VAL A 39 -0.79 1.36 5.58
CA VAL A 39 0.25 1.24 4.55
C VAL A 39 1.58 1.04 5.25
N LYS A 40 2.33 0.03 4.81
CA LYS A 40 3.70 -0.23 5.26
C LYS A 40 4.62 -0.33 4.06
N VAL A 41 5.64 0.54 4.02
CA VAL A 41 6.73 0.43 3.05
C VAL A 41 7.70 -0.63 3.57
N LEU A 42 7.86 -1.74 2.87
CA LEU A 42 8.68 -2.85 3.32
C LEU A 42 10.17 -2.48 3.34
N THR A 43 10.88 -2.99 4.34
CA THR A 43 12.35 -2.99 4.36
C THR A 43 12.89 -3.93 3.29
N VAL A 44 14.19 -3.79 2.94
CA VAL A 44 14.86 -4.71 1.98
C VAL A 44 14.65 -6.16 2.40
N VAL A 45 14.95 -6.47 3.66
CA VAL A 45 14.82 -7.83 4.23
C VAL A 45 13.37 -8.35 4.20
N GLN A 46 12.37 -7.47 4.30
CA GLN A 46 10.96 -7.88 4.20
C GLN A 46 10.54 -8.10 2.74
N GLN A 47 11.03 -7.28 1.83
CA GLN A 47 10.74 -7.37 0.39
C GLN A 47 11.43 -8.59 -0.24
N GLU A 48 12.64 -8.93 0.17
CA GLU A 48 13.36 -10.13 -0.31
C GLU A 48 12.64 -11.45 0.02
N LYS A 49 11.73 -11.44 0.99
CA LYS A 49 10.87 -12.60 1.31
C LYS A 49 9.68 -12.76 0.37
N GLN A 50 9.47 -11.79 -0.52
CA GLN A 50 8.36 -11.77 -1.47
C GLN A 50 8.88 -12.18 -2.85
N ASP A 51 8.76 -13.46 -3.18
CA ASP A 51 9.34 -14.06 -4.40
C ASP A 51 8.81 -13.47 -5.72
N PHE A 52 7.66 -12.79 -5.67
CA PHE A 52 6.97 -12.24 -6.85
C PHE A 52 7.40 -10.82 -7.24
N PHE A 53 8.19 -10.14 -6.41
CA PHE A 53 8.57 -8.75 -6.61
C PHE A 53 10.07 -8.58 -6.76
N PRO A 54 10.53 -7.63 -7.60
CA PRO A 54 11.96 -7.29 -7.67
C PRO A 54 12.48 -6.81 -6.31
N SER A 55 13.78 -6.98 -6.03
CA SER A 55 14.41 -6.54 -4.77
C SER A 55 14.69 -5.03 -4.71
N HIS A 56 14.69 -4.36 -5.87
CA HIS A 56 14.87 -2.92 -6.02
C HIS A 56 13.52 -2.17 -5.95
N GLY A 57 13.54 -0.84 -6.03
CA GLY A 57 12.34 -0.03 -5.86
C GLY A 57 11.75 -0.08 -4.45
N LEU A 58 10.44 0.16 -4.34
CA LEU A 58 9.69 0.14 -3.08
C LEU A 58 8.50 -0.81 -3.18
N LEU A 59 8.42 -1.77 -2.25
CA LEU A 59 7.25 -2.61 -2.07
C LEU A 59 6.43 -2.11 -0.88
N LEU A 60 5.16 -1.82 -1.12
CA LEU A 60 4.19 -1.41 -0.11
C LEU A 60 3.23 -2.56 0.14
N SER A 61 3.08 -2.91 1.42
CA SER A 61 1.98 -3.75 1.89
C SER A 61 0.88 -2.84 2.40
N VAL A 62 -0.33 -3.04 1.89
CA VAL A 62 -1.50 -2.22 2.15
C VAL A 62 -2.60 -3.12 2.68
N THR A 63 -3.14 -2.77 3.83
CA THR A 63 -4.33 -3.43 4.39
C THR A 63 -5.47 -2.43 4.40
N LEU A 64 -6.58 -2.84 3.80
CA LEU A 64 -7.81 -2.07 3.72
C LEU A 64 -9.00 -2.89 4.23
N ASP A 65 -10.12 -2.20 4.42
CA ASP A 65 -11.38 -2.84 4.75
C ASP A 65 -11.78 -3.80 3.59
N PRO A 66 -11.94 -5.11 3.84
CA PRO A 66 -12.15 -6.11 2.79
C PRO A 66 -13.33 -5.82 1.86
N GLU A 67 -14.36 -5.12 2.34
CA GLU A 67 -15.53 -4.72 1.54
C GLU A 67 -15.20 -3.73 0.41
N VAL A 68 -14.05 -3.04 0.47
CA VAL A 68 -13.65 -2.09 -0.57
C VAL A 68 -13.26 -2.81 -1.87
N PHE A 69 -12.76 -4.04 -1.78
CA PHE A 69 -12.32 -4.83 -2.94
C PHE A 69 -13.02 -6.19 -3.08
N ASP A 70 -13.97 -6.52 -2.19
CA ASP A 70 -14.63 -7.82 -2.15
C ASP A 70 -13.63 -8.99 -2.09
N THR A 71 -12.60 -8.80 -1.24
CA THR A 71 -11.52 -9.77 -0.98
C THR A 71 -11.74 -10.41 0.37
N ASP A 72 -11.22 -11.61 0.62
CA ASP A 72 -11.35 -12.23 1.95
C ASP A 72 -10.46 -11.53 2.99
N SER A 73 -9.25 -11.10 2.60
CA SER A 73 -8.23 -10.61 3.53
C SER A 73 -8.08 -9.08 3.59
N GLY A 74 -8.40 -8.37 2.49
CA GLY A 74 -8.14 -6.93 2.36
C GLY A 74 -6.67 -6.55 2.23
N ASN A 75 -5.77 -7.51 1.96
CA ASN A 75 -4.33 -7.26 1.81
C ASN A 75 -3.94 -7.11 0.34
N LEU A 76 -3.15 -6.07 0.06
CA LEU A 76 -2.64 -5.77 -1.25
C LEU A 76 -1.16 -5.42 -1.16
N CYS A 77 -0.41 -5.78 -2.19
CA CYS A 77 0.98 -5.38 -2.37
C CYS A 77 1.12 -4.52 -3.62
N PHE A 78 1.77 -3.36 -3.50
CA PHE A 78 2.10 -2.47 -4.62
C PHE A 78 3.61 -2.30 -4.74
N TRP A 79 4.14 -2.52 -5.92
CA TRP A 79 5.55 -2.29 -6.21
C TRP A 79 5.73 -1.07 -7.11
N PHE A 80 6.58 -0.16 -6.64
CA PHE A 80 7.09 0.97 -7.38
C PHE A 80 8.52 0.69 -7.80
N ASP A 81 8.86 1.05 -9.04
CA ASP A 81 10.25 1.00 -9.50
C ASP A 81 11.12 2.10 -8.85
N ASP A 82 12.40 2.15 -9.21
CA ASP A 82 13.34 3.15 -8.65
C ASP A 82 13.00 4.59 -9.06
N ALA A 83 12.17 4.79 -10.09
CA ALA A 83 11.64 6.09 -10.49
C ALA A 83 10.35 6.46 -9.75
N GLY A 84 9.86 5.60 -8.84
CA GLY A 84 8.61 5.81 -8.11
C GLY A 84 7.36 5.60 -8.97
N ILE A 85 7.48 4.90 -10.10
CA ILE A 85 6.36 4.56 -10.98
C ILE A 85 5.70 3.28 -10.47
N PRO A 86 4.37 3.24 -10.27
CA PRO A 86 3.67 2.02 -9.91
C PRO A 86 3.65 1.06 -11.11
N VAL A 87 4.33 -0.07 -10.98
CA VAL A 87 4.44 -1.05 -12.08
C VAL A 87 3.63 -2.31 -11.81
N ARG A 88 3.41 -2.68 -10.54
CA ARG A 88 2.68 -3.91 -10.19
C ARG A 88 1.84 -3.74 -8.93
N GLY A 89 0.64 -4.30 -8.95
CA GLY A 89 -0.21 -4.52 -7.78
C GLY A 89 -0.65 -5.98 -7.72
N ILE A 90 -0.67 -6.58 -6.53
CA ILE A 90 -1.18 -7.94 -6.28
C ILE A 90 -2.18 -7.83 -5.13
N VAL A 91 -3.32 -8.48 -5.29
CA VAL A 91 -4.27 -8.74 -4.19
C VAL A 91 -3.87 -10.07 -3.57
N GLU A 92 -3.63 -10.08 -2.27
CA GLU A 92 -3.30 -11.29 -1.51
C GLU A 92 -4.60 -11.88 -0.97
N ASP A 93 -5.07 -12.96 -1.60
CA ASP A 93 -6.25 -13.73 -1.22
C ASP A 93 -5.83 -15.18 -0.89
#